data_AF-A0A6I5R4N1-F1
#
_entry.id   AF-A0A6I5R4N1-F1
#
_cell.length_a   1.000
_cell.length_b   1.000
_cell.length_c   1.000
_cell.angle_alpha   90.00
_cell.angle_beta   90.00
_cell.angle_gamma   90.00
#
_symmetry.space_group_name_H-M   'P 1'
#
loop_
_entity.id
_entity.type
_entity.pdbx_description
1 polymer ?
#
loop_
_entity_poly.entity_id
_entity_poly.type
_entity_poly.pdbx_seq_one_letter_code
_entity_poly.pdbx_strand_id
1 'polypeptide(L)'
;MQNYAVAASDHECSSEGECGDDFDGLLASDDVRTGFISGTNFTNKAVQYSVVDGLAVFEGCIVLGTVEEMEQKAAAVRAGQEDENEEEFGPSGVHIVGQKYRWPNGILPYAIDPRLSEKAKDWIRKAIIHWQERTSIRFVSRTNSNAGQYPNYVYFIPSNGCWSRVGMQGGKQDIGLSDRCGLGATIHEIGHALGLWHEQSREDRDRHIKIHWENIQPGKIHNFNQHITDGDDHGRYDYDSIMHYSSQAFAVDSRKPTISPVVPGKRIGQRQGLSEGDIATIQTLYSRGGSTKTRPYTVKEGDWLFNIAERELGDGDRWREIMKTPNGGFFTEAEAGNLRAGQIIYLPLS
;
A
#
# COMPACT_ATOMS: atom_id res chain seq x y z
N MET A 1 18.54 -36.67 -20.65
CA MET A 1 17.63 -35.88 -21.50
C MET A 1 16.21 -36.33 -21.19
N GLN A 2 15.44 -35.52 -20.48
CA GLN A 2 14.00 -35.70 -20.33
C GLN A 2 13.38 -34.31 -20.34
N ASN A 3 12.58 -34.07 -21.38
CA ASN A 3 11.90 -32.81 -21.64
C ASN A 3 10.72 -32.65 -20.67
N TYR A 4 10.68 -31.53 -19.94
CA TYR A 4 9.48 -31.06 -19.25
C TYR A 4 8.73 -30.12 -20.20
N ALA A 5 7.58 -30.57 -20.69
CA ALA A 5 6.58 -29.72 -21.31
C ALA A 5 5.63 -29.23 -20.20
N VAL A 6 5.49 -27.90 -20.10
CA VAL A 6 4.54 -27.21 -19.24
C VAL A 6 3.15 -27.34 -19.85
N ALA A 7 2.23 -28.00 -19.16
CA ALA A 7 0.80 -27.93 -19.45
C ALA A 7 0.19 -26.84 -18.56
N ALA A 8 -0.31 -25.79 -19.19
CA ALA A 8 -1.25 -24.87 -18.60
C ALA A 8 -2.62 -25.57 -18.51
N SER A 9 -3.21 -25.60 -17.31
CA SER A 9 -4.60 -26.00 -17.04
C SER A 9 -4.96 -25.49 -15.66
N ASP A 10 -6.10 -24.90 -15.36
CA ASP A 10 -7.16 -24.29 -16.14
C ASP A 10 -7.80 -23.28 -15.18
N HIS A 11 -8.25 -22.16 -15.74
CA HIS A 11 -9.20 -21.27 -15.08
C HIS A 11 -10.52 -22.03 -14.89
N GLU A 12 -10.89 -22.36 -13.65
CA GLU A 12 -12.29 -22.68 -13.35
C GLU A 12 -13.06 -21.40 -13.03
N CYS A 13 -13.51 -20.73 -14.09
CA CYS A 13 -14.71 -19.90 -14.05
C CYS A 13 -15.91 -20.84 -14.16
N SER A 14 -16.76 -20.92 -13.14
CA SER A 14 -18.02 -21.64 -13.25
C SER A 14 -18.90 -21.01 -14.33
N SER A 15 -19.53 -21.85 -15.14
CA SER A 15 -20.23 -21.56 -16.39
C SER A 15 -21.53 -20.73 -16.27
N GLU A 16 -21.69 -19.91 -15.23
CA GLU A 16 -22.88 -19.05 -15.01
C GLU A 16 -22.53 -17.58 -14.72
N GLY A 17 -21.37 -17.08 -15.15
CA GLY A 17 -21.18 -15.64 -15.36
C GLY A 17 -21.11 -14.76 -14.09
N GLU A 18 -20.79 -15.31 -12.93
CA GLU A 18 -20.45 -14.53 -11.73
C GLU A 18 -19.05 -14.92 -11.23
N CYS A 19 -18.05 -14.10 -11.53
CA CYS A 19 -16.81 -14.08 -10.75
C CYS A 19 -17.14 -13.46 -9.40
N GLY A 20 -17.73 -14.24 -8.49
CA GLY A 20 -18.01 -13.80 -7.14
C GLY A 20 -16.73 -13.77 -6.30
N ASP A 21 -15.98 -12.67 -6.35
CA ASP A 21 -14.86 -12.37 -5.45
C ASP A 21 -14.82 -10.86 -5.09
N ASP A 22 -15.99 -10.24 -4.87
CA ASP A 22 -16.14 -8.88 -4.32
C ASP A 22 -15.88 -8.83 -2.80
N PHE A 23 -14.85 -9.55 -2.32
CA PHE A 23 -14.45 -9.44 -0.92
C PHE A 23 -13.50 -8.25 -0.75
N ASP A 24 -14.05 -7.09 -0.42
CA ASP A 24 -13.27 -5.87 -0.17
C ASP A 24 -12.37 -5.98 1.09
N GLY A 25 -12.50 -7.03 1.91
CA GLY A 25 -11.65 -7.21 3.10
C GLY A 25 -11.96 -6.30 4.29
N LEU A 26 -12.94 -5.41 4.12
CA LEU A 26 -13.26 -4.32 5.04
C LEU A 26 -13.69 -4.84 6.42
N LEU A 27 -13.05 -4.30 7.43
CA LEU A 27 -13.39 -4.47 8.83
C LEU A 27 -14.46 -3.46 9.25
N ALA A 28 -15.33 -3.86 10.16
CA ALA A 28 -16.35 -2.99 10.71
C ALA A 28 -16.71 -3.41 12.14
N SER A 29 -17.08 -2.43 12.95
CA SER A 29 -17.62 -2.64 14.31
C SER A 29 -18.67 -1.60 14.62
N ASP A 30 -19.63 -1.94 15.47
CA ASP A 30 -20.64 -0.98 15.93
C ASP A 30 -20.10 -0.10 17.08
N ASP A 31 -18.94 -0.44 17.64
CA ASP A 31 -18.15 0.44 18.50
C ASP A 31 -17.38 1.42 17.62
N VAL A 32 -18.00 2.58 17.38
CA VAL A 32 -17.42 3.70 16.63
C VAL A 32 -17.02 4.81 17.61
N ARG A 33 -15.75 5.19 17.58
CA ARG A 33 -15.17 6.22 18.45
C ARG A 33 -14.66 7.39 17.63
N THR A 34 -14.46 8.53 18.29
CA THR A 34 -13.87 9.73 17.69
C THR A 34 -12.47 9.94 18.24
N GLY A 35 -11.49 10.00 17.35
CA GLY A 35 -10.11 10.36 17.65
C GLY A 35 -9.67 11.58 16.85
N PHE A 36 -8.38 11.90 16.95
CA PHE A 36 -7.79 13.02 16.23
C PHE A 36 -6.58 12.55 15.44
N ILE A 37 -6.52 12.93 14.18
CA ILE A 37 -5.34 12.77 13.32
C ILE A 37 -4.78 14.15 12.97
N SER A 38 -3.47 14.22 12.79
CA SER A 38 -2.78 15.44 12.37
C SER A 38 -2.25 15.24 10.96
N GLY A 39 -1.98 16.35 10.28
CA GLY A 39 -1.78 16.53 8.86
C GLY A 39 -0.50 17.36 8.55
N THR A 40 0.10 17.26 7.37
CA THR A 40 1.14 18.22 6.94
C THR A 40 0.56 19.64 6.90
N ASN A 41 -0.73 19.75 6.57
CA ASN A 41 -1.45 21.02 6.41
C ASN A 41 -2.66 21.16 7.33
N PHE A 42 -2.85 20.26 8.29
CA PHE A 42 -3.91 20.35 9.31
C PHE A 42 -3.45 19.77 10.64
N THR A 43 -4.02 20.17 11.76
CA THR A 43 -3.66 19.63 13.08
C THR A 43 -4.93 19.25 13.81
N ASN A 44 -4.92 18.10 14.51
CA ASN A 44 -6.04 17.65 15.35
C ASN A 44 -7.39 17.62 14.61
N LYS A 45 -7.41 17.08 13.39
CA LYS A 45 -8.64 16.81 12.65
C LYS A 45 -9.36 15.64 13.29
N ALA A 46 -10.59 15.88 13.74
CA ALA A 46 -11.43 14.83 14.28
C ALA A 46 -11.81 13.82 13.19
N VAL A 47 -11.67 12.53 13.50
CA VAL A 47 -12.09 11.42 12.63
C VAL A 47 -12.81 10.36 13.44
N GLN A 48 -13.72 9.65 12.80
CA GLN A 48 -14.39 8.50 13.37
C GLN A 48 -13.73 7.21 12.88
N TYR A 49 -13.56 6.26 13.78
CA TYR A 49 -12.99 4.94 13.49
C TYR A 49 -13.77 3.84 14.20
N SER A 50 -13.77 2.65 13.62
CA SER A 50 -14.31 1.43 14.19
C SER A 50 -13.28 0.73 15.08
N VAL A 51 -13.69 0.24 16.25
CA VAL A 51 -12.84 -0.58 17.12
C VAL A 51 -12.96 -2.04 16.69
N VAL A 52 -11.87 -2.61 16.16
CA VAL A 52 -11.82 -4.00 15.71
C VAL A 52 -10.55 -4.65 16.24
N ASP A 53 -10.67 -5.72 17.03
CA ASP A 53 -9.55 -6.46 17.61
C ASP A 53 -8.50 -5.57 18.33
N GLY A 54 -8.95 -4.50 18.99
CA GLY A 54 -8.09 -3.53 19.69
C GLY A 54 -7.41 -2.50 18.79
N LEU A 55 -7.71 -2.51 17.49
CA LEU A 55 -7.23 -1.55 16.49
C LEU A 55 -8.28 -0.47 16.20
N ALA A 56 -7.80 0.74 15.93
CA ALA A 56 -8.60 1.85 15.44
C ALA A 56 -8.63 1.81 13.91
N VAL A 57 -9.70 1.23 13.34
CA VAL A 57 -9.86 1.03 11.91
C VAL A 57 -10.69 2.16 11.29
N PHE A 58 -10.06 2.87 10.38
CA PHE A 58 -10.60 3.96 9.58
C PHE A 58 -10.88 3.46 8.16
N GLU A 59 -11.99 3.89 7.56
CA GLU A 59 -12.37 3.49 6.20
C GLU A 59 -12.27 1.97 5.96
N GLY A 60 -12.61 1.17 6.97
CA GLY A 60 -12.68 -0.29 6.89
C GLY A 60 -11.36 -1.06 6.79
N CYS A 61 -10.27 -0.52 6.23
CA CYS A 61 -9.00 -1.25 6.08
C CYS A 61 -7.76 -0.41 6.43
N ILE A 62 -7.94 0.85 6.86
CA ILE A 62 -6.82 1.71 7.27
C ILE A 62 -6.70 1.68 8.79
N VAL A 63 -5.59 1.15 9.31
CA VAL A 63 -5.32 1.20 10.75
C VAL A 63 -4.61 2.51 11.09
N LEU A 64 -5.22 3.31 11.97
CA LEU A 64 -4.61 4.56 12.48
C LEU A 64 -3.63 4.29 13.63
N GLY A 65 -3.82 3.18 14.33
CA GLY A 65 -3.12 2.82 15.55
C GLY A 65 -3.91 1.79 16.34
N THR A 66 -3.42 1.43 17.53
CA THR A 66 -4.22 0.76 18.55
C THR A 66 -5.26 1.74 19.11
N VAL A 67 -6.34 1.19 19.68
CA VAL A 67 -7.34 2.02 20.36
C VAL A 67 -6.73 2.81 21.52
N GLU A 68 -5.80 2.21 22.26
CA GLU A 68 -5.12 2.86 23.37
C GLU A 68 -4.29 4.07 22.91
N GLU A 69 -3.51 3.94 21.85
CA GLU A 69 -2.75 5.05 21.26
C GLU A 69 -3.69 6.20 20.83
N MET A 70 -4.81 5.87 20.18
CA MET A 70 -5.79 6.86 19.73
C MET A 70 -6.48 7.58 20.90
N GLU A 71 -6.76 6.87 22.00
CA GLU A 71 -7.34 7.45 23.20
C GLU A 71 -6.37 8.34 23.95
N GLN A 72 -5.10 7.94 24.05
CA GLN A 72 -4.03 8.75 24.62
C GLN A 72 -3.87 10.06 23.83
N LYS A 73 -3.81 9.98 22.50
CA LYS A 73 -3.76 11.16 21.64
C LYS A 73 -4.98 12.06 21.83
N ALA A 74 -6.18 11.48 21.85
CA ALA A 74 -7.39 12.26 22.07
C ALA A 74 -7.43 12.93 23.46
N ALA A 75 -6.88 12.29 24.49
CA ALA A 75 -6.76 12.89 25.82
C ALA A 75 -5.76 14.06 25.83
N ALA A 76 -4.60 13.92 25.18
CA ALA A 76 -3.60 14.98 25.06
C ALA A 76 -4.16 16.23 24.35
N VAL A 77 -4.82 16.04 23.20
CA VAL A 77 -5.48 17.11 22.45
C VAL A 77 -6.52 17.83 23.29
N ARG A 78 -7.37 17.08 24.02
CA ARG A 78 -8.39 17.66 24.91
C ARG A 78 -7.79 18.40 26.11
N ALA A 79 -6.60 18.00 26.56
CA ALA A 79 -5.87 18.66 27.63
C ALA A 79 -5.14 19.94 27.17
N GLY A 80 -5.23 20.30 25.88
CA GLY A 80 -4.51 21.43 25.31
C GLY A 80 -2.99 21.23 25.29
N GLN A 81 -2.55 19.98 25.40
CA GLN A 81 -1.15 19.62 25.18
C GLN A 81 -0.95 19.53 23.67
N GLU A 82 -0.16 20.44 23.12
CA GLU A 82 0.46 20.21 21.81
C GLU A 82 1.43 19.04 22.00
N ASP A 83 1.27 18.01 21.18
CA ASP A 83 2.01 16.77 21.31
C ASP A 83 3.48 17.05 20.95
N GLU A 84 4.39 17.14 21.92
CA GLU A 84 5.81 17.42 21.67
C GLU A 84 6.52 16.28 20.89
N ASN A 85 5.83 15.14 20.72
CA ASN A 85 6.25 13.98 19.92
C ASN A 85 5.41 13.81 18.63
N GLU A 86 4.68 14.85 18.17
CA GLU A 86 3.83 14.74 16.99
C GLU A 86 4.63 14.54 15.69
N GLU A 87 4.85 13.28 15.33
CA GLU A 87 5.34 12.93 14.01
C GLU A 87 4.22 13.12 12.96
N GLU A 88 4.12 14.37 12.47
CA GLU A 88 3.72 14.92 11.14
C GLU A 88 2.88 14.05 10.19
N PHE A 89 1.88 13.28 10.62
CA PHE A 89 1.00 12.61 9.66
C PHE A 89 0.46 13.65 8.68
N GLY A 90 0.27 13.32 7.40
CA GLY A 90 -0.20 14.28 6.41
C GLY A 90 -0.76 13.64 5.19
N PRO A 91 -2.07 13.46 5.02
CA PRO A 91 -2.65 13.11 3.74
C PRO A 91 -2.93 14.36 2.91
N SER A 92 -2.31 14.48 1.73
CA SER A 92 -2.79 15.36 0.66
C SER A 92 -3.07 14.47 -0.55
N GLY A 93 -4.30 14.53 -1.09
CA GLY A 93 -4.73 13.88 -2.34
C GLY A 93 -4.25 12.44 -2.62
N VAL A 94 -5.08 11.42 -2.36
CA VAL A 94 -4.84 9.96 -2.59
C VAL A 94 -3.52 9.40 -2.05
N HIS A 95 -2.71 10.19 -1.34
CA HIS A 95 -1.51 9.70 -0.69
C HIS A 95 -1.13 10.46 0.59
N ILE A 96 -0.30 9.86 1.44
CA ILE A 96 0.29 10.54 2.61
C ILE A 96 1.45 11.43 2.16
N VAL A 97 1.35 12.75 2.22
CA VAL A 97 2.42 13.74 2.07
C VAL A 97 3.44 13.66 3.22
N GLY A 98 4.67 14.10 2.92
CA GLY A 98 5.81 14.08 3.82
C GLY A 98 6.83 13.01 3.43
N GLN A 99 8.08 13.42 3.20
CA GLN A 99 9.13 12.52 2.74
C GLN A 99 9.44 11.40 3.73
N LYS A 100 9.18 11.62 5.02
CA LYS A 100 9.41 10.61 6.05
C LYS A 100 8.40 9.46 6.05
N TYR A 101 7.25 9.62 5.38
CA TYR A 101 6.28 8.54 5.18
C TYR A 101 6.57 7.72 3.91
N ARG A 102 7.58 8.09 3.15
CA ARG A 102 8.07 7.29 2.03
C ARG A 102 9.03 6.25 2.56
N TRP A 103 8.88 5.03 2.04
CA TRP A 103 9.92 4.03 2.15
C TRP A 103 11.19 4.55 1.47
N PRO A 104 12.34 4.62 2.17
CA PRO A 104 13.57 5.14 1.60
C PRO A 104 13.91 4.47 0.27
N ASN A 105 14.19 5.28 -0.75
CA ASN A 105 14.51 4.83 -2.11
C ASN A 105 13.41 3.99 -2.79
N GLY A 106 12.17 4.01 -2.30
CA GLY A 106 11.11 3.13 -2.79
C GLY A 106 11.37 1.65 -2.50
N ILE A 107 12.16 1.36 -1.45
CA ILE A 107 12.48 0.00 -1.02
C ILE A 107 11.68 -0.30 0.24
N LEU A 108 10.78 -1.27 0.16
CA LEU A 108 9.94 -1.74 1.26
C LEU A 108 10.48 -3.07 1.79
N PRO A 109 11.20 -3.09 2.92
CA PRO A 109 11.60 -4.32 3.57
C PRO A 109 10.38 -5.01 4.18
N TYR A 110 10.30 -6.33 4.07
CA TYR A 110 9.17 -7.08 4.60
C TYR A 110 9.58 -8.40 5.24
N ALA A 111 8.81 -8.84 6.22
CA ALA A 111 8.87 -10.20 6.75
C ALA A 111 7.46 -10.79 6.83
N ILE A 112 7.37 -12.12 6.86
CA ILE A 112 6.10 -12.84 6.81
C ILE A 112 5.98 -13.69 8.06
N ASP A 113 4.87 -13.56 8.78
CA ASP A 113 4.60 -14.42 9.91
C ASP A 113 4.41 -15.88 9.47
N PRO A 114 5.14 -16.84 10.07
CA PRO A 114 5.05 -18.25 9.67
C PRO A 114 3.65 -18.84 9.85
N ARG A 115 2.80 -18.23 10.70
CA ARG A 115 1.42 -18.67 10.97
C ARG A 115 0.45 -18.36 9.83
N LEU A 116 0.81 -17.50 8.87
CA LEU A 116 0.00 -17.30 7.67
C LEU A 116 -0.09 -18.59 6.87
N SER A 117 -1.27 -18.84 6.29
CA SER A 117 -1.48 -19.99 5.41
C SER A 117 -0.55 -19.92 4.19
N GLU A 118 -0.28 -21.06 3.56
CA GLU A 118 0.48 -21.07 2.30
C GLU A 118 -0.24 -20.33 1.17
N LYS A 119 -1.58 -20.28 1.21
CA LYS A 119 -2.40 -19.51 0.28
C LYS A 119 -2.15 -18.00 0.43
N ALA A 120 -2.18 -17.49 1.66
CA ALA A 120 -1.90 -16.08 1.94
C ALA A 120 -0.43 -15.71 1.59
N LYS A 121 0.52 -16.61 1.90
CA LYS A 121 1.93 -16.45 1.50
C LYS A 121 2.09 -16.37 -0.03
N ASP A 122 1.34 -17.16 -0.79
CA ASP A 122 1.35 -17.08 -2.26
C ASP A 122 0.79 -15.74 -2.78
N TRP A 123 -0.28 -15.23 -2.19
CA TRP A 123 -0.80 -13.89 -2.51
C TRP A 123 0.20 -12.78 -2.24
N ILE A 124 0.91 -12.83 -1.12
CA ILE A 124 1.99 -11.86 -0.81
C ILE A 124 3.06 -11.91 -1.90
N ARG A 125 3.55 -13.10 -2.28
CA ARG A 125 4.57 -13.24 -3.33
C ARG A 125 4.09 -12.68 -4.67
N LYS A 126 2.87 -13.00 -5.09
CA LYS A 126 2.27 -12.52 -6.35
C LYS A 126 2.03 -11.01 -6.33
N ALA A 127 1.57 -10.44 -5.22
CA ALA A 127 1.37 -9.00 -5.07
C ALA A 127 2.71 -8.25 -5.14
N ILE A 128 3.75 -8.75 -4.49
CA ILE A 128 5.12 -8.20 -4.58
C ILE A 128 5.60 -8.22 -6.03
N ILE A 129 5.44 -9.33 -6.75
CA ILE A 129 5.78 -9.41 -8.18
C ILE A 129 5.00 -8.36 -8.99
N HIS A 130 3.68 -8.26 -8.77
CA HIS A 130 2.83 -7.29 -9.46
C HIS A 130 3.32 -5.85 -9.32
N TRP A 131 3.68 -5.44 -8.10
CA TRP A 131 4.24 -4.12 -7.81
C TRP A 131 5.61 -3.90 -8.46
N GLN A 132 6.51 -4.88 -8.40
CA GLN A 132 7.88 -4.75 -8.95
C GLN A 132 7.89 -4.68 -10.49
N GLU A 133 6.97 -5.36 -11.16
CA GLU A 133 6.86 -5.37 -12.63
C GLU A 133 6.30 -4.06 -13.19
N ARG A 134 5.48 -3.34 -12.41
CA ARG A 134 4.71 -2.17 -12.88
C ARG A 134 5.23 -0.84 -12.34
N THR A 135 6.04 -0.87 -11.28
CA THR A 135 6.51 0.35 -10.60
C THR A 135 8.00 0.31 -10.31
N SER A 136 8.52 1.45 -9.82
CA SER A 136 9.88 1.56 -9.29
C SER A 136 10.03 0.96 -7.89
N ILE A 137 8.96 0.52 -7.23
CA ILE A 137 9.02 -0.02 -5.88
C ILE A 137 9.75 -1.37 -5.89
N ARG A 138 10.64 -1.56 -4.90
CA ARG A 138 11.36 -2.80 -4.68
C ARG A 138 11.11 -3.33 -3.28
N PHE A 139 11.17 -4.65 -3.16
CA PHE A 139 10.91 -5.33 -1.89
C PHE A 139 12.16 -6.10 -1.47
N VAL A 140 12.46 -6.07 -0.18
CA VAL A 140 13.58 -6.82 0.40
C VAL A 140 13.04 -7.73 1.50
N SER A 141 13.30 -9.03 1.37
CA SER A 141 12.96 -9.98 2.43
C SER A 141 13.88 -9.73 3.63
N ARG A 142 13.28 -9.34 4.75
CA ARG A 142 13.96 -9.10 6.01
C ARG A 142 14.18 -10.42 6.74
N THR A 143 15.43 -10.67 7.11
CA THR A 143 15.89 -11.85 7.84
C THR A 143 16.59 -11.40 9.13
N ASN A 144 17.00 -12.35 9.97
CA ASN A 144 17.80 -12.03 11.16
C ASN A 144 19.18 -11.46 10.79
N SER A 145 19.74 -11.79 9.62
CA SER A 145 21.07 -11.32 9.22
C SER A 145 21.07 -9.86 8.75
N ASN A 146 20.00 -9.40 8.08
CA ASN A 146 19.88 -8.03 7.59
C ASN A 146 18.98 -7.12 8.48
N ALA A 147 18.50 -7.65 9.62
CA ALA A 147 17.59 -6.96 10.53
C ALA A 147 18.05 -5.56 10.98
N GLY A 148 19.36 -5.36 11.17
CA GLY A 148 19.94 -4.08 11.55
C GLY A 148 20.00 -3.05 10.43
N GLN A 149 19.95 -3.49 9.16
CA GLN A 149 19.93 -2.62 7.98
C GLN A 149 18.51 -2.13 7.66
N TYR A 150 17.51 -2.94 8.02
CA TYR A 150 16.09 -2.65 7.80
C TYR A 150 15.34 -2.54 9.14
N PRO A 151 15.57 -1.45 9.91
CA PRO A 151 14.85 -1.22 11.17
C PRO A 151 13.36 -0.91 10.94
N ASN A 152 13.03 -0.31 9.80
CA ASN A 152 11.66 -0.05 9.37
C ASN A 152 11.24 -1.13 8.37
N TYR A 153 10.12 -1.81 8.60
CA TYR A 153 9.67 -2.89 7.72
C TYR A 153 8.19 -3.23 7.92
N VAL A 154 7.60 -3.82 6.88
CA VAL A 154 6.26 -4.42 6.94
C VAL A 154 6.35 -5.85 7.48
N TYR A 155 5.46 -6.23 8.38
CA TYR A 155 5.30 -7.60 8.84
C TYR A 155 3.89 -8.11 8.52
N PHE A 156 3.79 -9.08 7.62
CA PHE A 156 2.51 -9.67 7.25
C PHE A 156 2.04 -10.64 8.33
N ILE A 157 0.83 -10.44 8.85
CA ILE A 157 0.26 -11.25 9.95
C ILE A 157 -1.10 -11.85 9.60
N PRO A 158 -1.48 -13.00 10.20
CA PRO A 158 -2.86 -13.49 10.12
C PRO A 158 -3.81 -12.50 10.79
N SER A 159 -4.96 -12.24 10.17
CA SER A 159 -6.00 -11.40 10.73
C SER A 159 -7.41 -11.82 10.28
N ASN A 160 -8.45 -11.19 10.84
CA ASN A 160 -9.86 -11.43 10.49
C ASN A 160 -10.35 -10.64 9.26
N GLY A 161 -9.49 -9.85 8.62
CA GLY A 161 -9.77 -9.10 7.41
C GLY A 161 -8.50 -8.71 6.66
N CYS A 162 -8.58 -7.65 5.87
CA CYS A 162 -7.45 -7.09 5.13
C CYS A 162 -7.28 -5.65 5.59
N TRP A 163 -6.08 -5.30 6.03
CA TRP A 163 -5.81 -3.94 6.51
C TRP A 163 -4.32 -3.62 6.54
N SER A 164 -4.02 -2.32 6.48
CA SER A 164 -2.68 -1.77 6.59
C SER A 164 -2.72 -0.38 7.23
N ARG A 165 -1.57 0.10 7.69
CA ARG A 165 -1.35 1.53 7.92
C ARG A 165 -1.01 2.23 6.60
N VAL A 166 -1.20 3.55 6.53
CA VAL A 166 -0.87 4.33 5.32
C VAL A 166 0.53 4.92 5.39
N GLY A 167 1.43 4.51 4.49
CA GLY A 167 2.82 4.96 4.43
C GLY A 167 3.74 4.28 5.46
N MET A 168 5.03 4.65 5.43
CA MET A 168 6.02 4.19 6.41
C MET A 168 5.80 4.86 7.76
N GLN A 169 5.66 4.06 8.82
CA GLN A 169 5.35 4.49 10.18
C GLN A 169 6.59 4.56 11.09
N GLY A 170 7.70 3.94 10.67
CA GLY A 170 8.85 3.67 11.53
C GLY A 170 8.71 2.33 12.27
N GLY A 171 9.84 1.64 12.45
CA GLY A 171 9.88 0.32 13.09
C GLY A 171 9.11 -0.77 12.34
N LYS A 172 8.64 -1.77 13.08
CA LYS A 172 7.75 -2.81 12.55
C LYS A 172 6.33 -2.26 12.42
N GLN A 173 5.76 -2.31 11.21
CA GLN A 173 4.33 -2.08 10.99
C GLN A 173 3.67 -3.32 10.39
N ASP A 174 2.46 -3.64 10.83
CA ASP A 174 1.77 -4.86 10.40
C ASP A 174 0.86 -4.60 9.19
N ILE A 175 0.77 -5.60 8.31
CA ILE A 175 -0.33 -5.75 7.33
C ILE A 175 -1.07 -7.03 7.71
N GLY A 176 -2.36 -6.88 8.02
CA GLY A 176 -3.22 -8.00 8.38
C GLY A 176 -3.84 -8.64 7.15
N LEU A 177 -3.74 -9.96 7.01
CA LEU A 177 -4.33 -10.71 5.91
C LEU A 177 -5.07 -11.96 6.43
N SER A 178 -6.23 -12.19 5.83
CA SER A 178 -6.99 -13.44 5.95
C SER A 178 -6.93 -14.24 4.64
N ASP A 179 -7.30 -15.52 4.68
CA ASP A 179 -7.36 -16.38 3.47
C ASP A 179 -8.42 -15.93 2.44
N ARG A 180 -9.29 -14.99 2.83
CA ARG A 180 -10.32 -14.39 1.99
C ARG A 180 -9.84 -13.15 1.23
N CYS A 181 -8.71 -12.53 1.64
CA CYS A 181 -8.22 -11.29 1.01
C CYS A 181 -7.91 -11.46 -0.49
N GLY A 182 -7.41 -12.62 -0.90
CA GLY A 182 -7.02 -12.84 -2.29
C GLY A 182 -5.84 -11.96 -2.73
N LEU A 183 -5.50 -12.04 -4.01
CA LEU A 183 -4.40 -11.26 -4.60
C LEU A 183 -4.73 -9.76 -4.64
N GLY A 184 -5.92 -9.38 -5.11
CA GLY A 184 -6.32 -7.99 -5.29
C GLY A 184 -6.27 -7.17 -4.00
N ALA A 185 -6.88 -7.66 -2.91
CA ALA A 185 -6.80 -6.96 -1.63
C ALA A 185 -5.36 -6.93 -1.09
N THR A 186 -4.55 -7.97 -1.33
CA THR A 186 -3.13 -7.93 -0.92
C THR A 186 -2.35 -6.83 -1.67
N ILE A 187 -2.62 -6.61 -2.96
CA ILE A 187 -2.03 -5.49 -3.73
C ILE A 187 -2.50 -4.15 -3.15
N HIS A 188 -3.78 -4.04 -2.80
CA HIS A 188 -4.39 -2.85 -2.19
C HIS A 188 -3.75 -2.51 -0.83
N GLU A 189 -3.61 -3.48 0.08
CA GLU A 189 -2.99 -3.25 1.40
C GLU A 189 -1.52 -2.82 1.28
N ILE A 190 -0.78 -3.38 0.32
CA ILE A 190 0.57 -2.91 0.00
C ILE A 190 0.52 -1.46 -0.53
N GLY A 191 -0.49 -1.11 -1.31
CA GLY A 191 -0.76 0.27 -1.75
C GLY A 191 -0.91 1.24 -0.59
N HIS A 192 -1.70 0.87 0.43
CA HIS A 192 -1.77 1.62 1.69
C HIS A 192 -0.39 1.77 2.34
N ALA A 193 0.35 0.67 2.54
CA ALA A 193 1.69 0.74 3.14
C ALA A 193 2.66 1.61 2.35
N LEU A 194 2.51 1.71 1.02
CA LEU A 194 3.29 2.60 0.15
C LEU A 194 2.82 4.05 0.19
N GLY A 195 1.69 4.32 0.83
CA GLY A 195 1.21 5.65 1.14
C GLY A 195 -0.05 6.04 0.39
N LEU A 196 -0.75 5.13 -0.31
CA LEU A 196 -1.99 5.45 -1.02
C LEU A 196 -3.21 5.44 -0.07
N TRP A 197 -4.13 6.37 -0.27
CA TRP A 197 -5.46 6.38 0.35
C TRP A 197 -6.51 5.87 -0.62
N HIS A 198 -7.74 5.73 -0.14
CA HIS A 198 -8.86 5.38 -1.00
C HIS A 198 -9.20 6.48 -2.01
N GLU A 199 -9.51 6.06 -3.24
CA GLU A 199 -9.88 6.97 -4.34
C GLU A 199 -11.23 7.64 -4.06
N GLN A 200 -12.20 6.93 -3.47
CA GLN A 200 -13.50 7.52 -3.13
C GLN A 200 -13.45 8.50 -1.95
N SER A 201 -12.29 8.74 -1.34
CA SER A 201 -12.13 9.73 -0.27
C SER A 201 -11.57 11.05 -0.77
N ARG A 202 -11.30 11.16 -2.08
CA ARG A 202 -10.89 12.40 -2.76
C ARG A 202 -11.81 13.58 -2.50
N GLU A 203 -11.21 14.78 -2.51
CA GLU A 203 -11.94 16.05 -2.36
C GLU A 203 -12.85 16.32 -3.58
N ASP A 204 -12.39 15.97 -4.79
CA ASP A 204 -13.14 16.15 -6.03
C ASP A 204 -14.18 15.04 -6.32
N ARG A 205 -14.29 14.00 -5.47
CA ARG A 205 -15.06 12.79 -5.77
C ARG A 205 -16.51 13.05 -6.15
N ASP A 206 -17.16 14.06 -5.57
CA ASP A 206 -18.60 14.31 -5.77
C ASP A 206 -18.89 14.82 -7.20
N ARG A 207 -17.85 15.15 -7.97
CA ARG A 207 -17.93 15.41 -9.43
C ARG A 207 -17.91 14.13 -10.27
N HIS A 208 -17.54 13.00 -9.67
CA HIS A 208 -17.24 11.74 -10.33
C HIS A 208 -18.15 10.60 -9.88
N ILE A 209 -18.49 10.55 -8.60
CA ILE A 209 -19.35 9.54 -7.99
C ILE A 209 -20.47 10.19 -7.18
N LYS A 210 -21.54 9.43 -6.98
CA LYS A 210 -22.62 9.73 -6.05
C LYS A 210 -22.60 8.70 -4.92
N ILE A 211 -22.59 9.19 -3.68
CA ILE A 211 -22.81 8.38 -2.49
C ILE A 211 -24.33 8.30 -2.21
N HIS A 212 -24.86 7.08 -2.09
CA HIS A 212 -26.24 6.81 -1.70
C HIS A 212 -26.27 6.53 -0.20
N TRP A 213 -26.26 7.59 0.59
CA TRP A 213 -26.16 7.55 2.05
C TRP A 213 -27.24 6.67 2.70
N GLU A 214 -28.43 6.63 2.12
CA GLU A 214 -29.57 5.82 2.55
C GLU A 214 -29.34 4.31 2.40
N ASN A 215 -28.39 3.88 1.56
CA ASN A 215 -28.08 2.48 1.33
C ASN A 215 -26.91 1.98 2.21
N ILE A 216 -26.26 2.87 2.96
CA ILE A 216 -25.10 2.53 3.81
C ILE A 216 -25.61 1.96 5.15
N GLN A 217 -24.96 0.91 5.63
CA GLN A 217 -25.23 0.34 6.95
C GLN A 217 -25.13 1.42 8.04
N PRO A 218 -26.11 1.49 8.97
CA PRO A 218 -26.01 2.37 10.12
C PRO A 218 -24.68 2.21 10.86
N GLY A 219 -24.08 3.32 11.28
CA GLY A 219 -22.76 3.33 11.92
C GLY A 219 -21.56 3.26 10.97
N LYS A 220 -21.73 2.96 9.67
CA LYS A 220 -20.61 2.90 8.69
C LYS A 220 -20.50 4.11 7.78
N ILE A 221 -21.39 5.10 7.95
CA ILE A 221 -21.41 6.37 7.20
C ILE A 221 -20.04 7.06 7.22
N HIS A 222 -19.32 6.96 8.33
CA HIS A 222 -18.01 7.60 8.48
C HIS A 222 -16.95 7.11 7.49
N ASN A 223 -17.04 5.87 7.00
CA ASN A 223 -16.13 5.32 5.99
C ASN A 223 -16.26 5.99 4.62
N PHE A 224 -17.29 6.83 4.44
CA PHE A 224 -17.55 7.58 3.22
C PHE A 224 -17.36 9.08 3.43
N ASN A 225 -16.90 9.56 4.58
CA ASN A 225 -16.67 10.99 4.75
C ASN A 225 -15.50 11.45 3.87
N GLN A 226 -15.55 12.66 3.33
CA GLN A 226 -14.38 13.24 2.69
C GLN A 226 -13.43 13.73 3.78
N HIS A 227 -12.20 13.26 3.72
CA HIS A 227 -11.19 13.58 4.72
C HIS A 227 -10.04 14.44 4.17
N ILE A 228 -10.14 14.84 2.90
CA ILE A 228 -9.11 15.56 2.15
C ILE A 228 -9.63 16.99 1.92
N THR A 229 -8.92 17.98 2.45
CA THR A 229 -9.17 19.40 2.17
C THR A 229 -7.81 20.07 2.06
N ASP A 230 -7.25 20.04 0.85
CA ASP A 230 -6.05 20.76 0.40
C ASP A 230 -5.43 20.18 -0.91
N GLY A 231 -6.20 20.20 -2.00
CA GLY A 231 -5.72 20.85 -3.22
C GLY A 231 -4.58 20.25 -4.06
N ASP A 232 -4.22 18.97 -3.93
CA ASP A 232 -3.34 18.32 -4.93
C ASP A 232 -3.77 16.87 -5.23
N ASP A 233 -5.00 16.75 -5.74
CA ASP A 233 -5.45 15.54 -6.44
C ASP A 233 -4.46 15.21 -7.57
N HIS A 234 -3.68 14.13 -7.41
CA HIS A 234 -2.74 13.71 -8.43
C HIS A 234 -3.48 13.09 -9.63
N GLY A 235 -3.54 13.86 -10.71
CA GLY A 235 -4.14 13.41 -11.96
C GLY A 235 -5.67 13.37 -11.93
N ARG A 236 -6.24 12.69 -12.92
CA ARG A 236 -7.70 12.56 -13.07
C ARG A 236 -8.24 11.53 -12.08
N TYR A 237 -9.49 11.69 -11.64
CA TYR A 237 -10.20 10.67 -10.89
C TYR A 237 -10.18 9.31 -11.60
N ASP A 238 -9.74 8.28 -10.90
CA ASP A 238 -9.53 6.96 -11.47
C ASP A 238 -10.55 5.94 -10.95
N TYR A 239 -11.64 5.79 -11.69
CA TYR A 239 -12.67 4.79 -11.40
C TYR A 239 -12.13 3.35 -11.36
N ASP A 240 -11.03 3.09 -12.09
CA ASP A 240 -10.43 1.76 -12.17
C ASP A 240 -9.31 1.57 -11.13
N SER A 241 -9.05 2.55 -10.26
CA SER A 241 -8.07 2.44 -9.17
C SER A 241 -8.37 1.22 -8.29
N ILE A 242 -7.32 0.46 -7.94
CA ILE A 242 -7.45 -0.63 -6.97
C ILE A 242 -7.79 -0.10 -5.57
N MET A 243 -7.54 1.19 -5.32
CA MET A 243 -7.87 1.89 -4.08
C MET A 243 -9.33 2.41 -4.06
N HIS A 244 -10.13 2.15 -5.11
CA HIS A 244 -11.53 2.52 -5.12
C HIS A 244 -12.40 1.44 -4.46
N TYR A 245 -13.31 1.84 -3.57
CA TYR A 245 -14.36 0.96 -3.05
C TYR A 245 -15.24 0.35 -4.15
N SER A 246 -15.78 -0.84 -3.87
CA SER A 246 -16.86 -1.41 -4.67
C SER A 246 -18.14 -0.59 -4.59
N SER A 247 -19.02 -0.78 -5.57
CA SER A 247 -20.32 -0.12 -5.58
C SER A 247 -21.22 -0.55 -4.42
N GLN A 248 -20.93 -1.68 -3.77
CA GLN A 248 -21.71 -2.29 -2.69
C GLN A 248 -21.02 -2.21 -1.32
N ALA A 249 -19.88 -1.50 -1.22
CA ALA A 249 -19.15 -1.35 0.04
C ALA A 249 -20.08 -0.89 1.15
N PHE A 250 -20.09 -1.61 2.28
CA PHE A 250 -20.96 -1.36 3.45
C PHE A 250 -22.46 -1.21 3.14
N ALA A 251 -22.97 -1.83 2.07
CA ALA A 251 -24.38 -1.77 1.73
C ALA A 251 -25.25 -2.50 2.77
N VAL A 252 -26.41 -1.93 3.11
CA VAL A 252 -27.44 -2.61 3.91
C VAL A 252 -28.12 -3.73 3.11
N ASP A 253 -28.24 -3.55 1.80
CA ASP A 253 -28.76 -4.53 0.83
C ASP A 253 -27.78 -4.55 -0.35
N SER A 254 -27.06 -5.66 -0.55
CA SER A 254 -26.05 -5.77 -1.60
C SER A 254 -26.61 -5.55 -3.00
N ARG A 255 -27.92 -5.64 -3.21
CA ARG A 255 -28.53 -5.34 -4.52
C ARG A 255 -28.64 -3.84 -4.81
N LYS A 256 -28.40 -2.98 -3.82
CA LYS A 256 -28.45 -1.52 -3.95
C LYS A 256 -27.05 -0.94 -3.77
N PRO A 257 -26.57 -0.13 -4.71
CA PRO A 257 -25.25 0.46 -4.58
C PRO A 257 -25.21 1.52 -3.47
N THR A 258 -24.12 1.57 -2.72
CA THR A 258 -23.73 2.71 -1.86
C THR A 258 -22.96 3.76 -2.65
N ILE A 259 -22.29 3.36 -3.75
CA ILE A 259 -21.57 4.25 -4.65
C ILE A 259 -22.00 4.01 -6.10
N SER A 260 -22.23 5.09 -6.86
CA SER A 260 -22.43 4.99 -8.31
C SER A 260 -21.64 6.06 -9.05
N PRO A 261 -20.95 5.72 -10.15
CA PRO A 261 -20.36 6.72 -11.03
C PRO A 261 -21.42 7.67 -11.60
N VAL A 262 -21.09 8.96 -11.67
CA VAL A 262 -21.90 9.98 -12.34
C VAL A 262 -21.86 9.77 -13.86
N VAL A 263 -20.73 9.31 -14.38
CA VAL A 263 -20.55 9.03 -15.82
C VAL A 263 -21.13 7.64 -16.16
N PRO A 264 -22.13 7.54 -17.06
CA PRO A 264 -22.71 6.26 -17.44
C PRO A 264 -21.67 5.28 -18.01
N GLY A 265 -21.79 4.00 -17.65
CA GLY A 265 -20.94 2.92 -18.16
C GLY A 265 -19.58 2.78 -17.47
N LYS A 266 -19.22 3.68 -16.55
CA LYS A 266 -18.05 3.48 -15.69
C LYS A 266 -18.32 2.41 -14.63
N ARG A 267 -17.30 1.62 -14.31
CA ARG A 267 -17.30 0.62 -13.23
C ARG A 267 -16.29 1.05 -12.17
N ILE A 268 -16.46 0.56 -10.95
CA ILE A 268 -15.62 0.87 -9.78
C ILE A 268 -15.42 -0.40 -8.96
N GLY A 269 -14.37 -0.42 -8.12
CA GLY A 269 -14.12 -1.51 -7.18
C GLY A 269 -13.41 -2.71 -7.74
N GLN A 270 -12.71 -2.58 -8.86
CA GLN A 270 -11.94 -3.69 -9.42
C GLN A 270 -10.84 -4.15 -8.44
N ARG A 271 -10.54 -5.45 -8.46
CA ARG A 271 -9.50 -6.10 -7.64
C ARG A 271 -8.54 -6.96 -8.48
N GLN A 272 -8.39 -6.63 -9.76
CA GLN A 272 -7.51 -7.35 -10.70
C GLN A 272 -6.05 -6.91 -10.58
N GLY A 273 -5.80 -5.64 -10.26
CA GLY A 273 -4.45 -5.10 -10.09
C GLY A 273 -4.42 -3.58 -10.18
N LEU A 274 -3.23 -3.00 -10.00
CA LEU A 274 -2.99 -1.55 -10.16
C LEU A 274 -3.47 -1.03 -11.51
N SER A 275 -4.17 0.11 -11.48
CA SER A 275 -4.50 0.90 -12.66
C SER A 275 -3.30 1.75 -13.11
N GLU A 276 -3.43 2.38 -14.28
CA GLU A 276 -2.45 3.39 -14.73
C GLU A 276 -2.38 4.60 -13.79
N GLY A 277 -3.50 4.99 -13.16
CA GLY A 277 -3.55 6.06 -12.17
C GLY A 277 -2.80 5.69 -10.88
N ASP A 278 -2.97 4.46 -10.39
CA ASP A 278 -2.24 3.95 -9.22
C ASP A 278 -0.72 3.97 -9.48
N ILE A 279 -0.30 3.46 -10.64
CA ILE A 279 1.11 3.40 -11.06
C ILE A 279 1.70 4.82 -11.17
N ALA A 280 1.01 5.74 -11.86
CA ALA A 280 1.47 7.10 -12.07
C ALA A 280 1.57 7.88 -10.75
N THR A 281 0.63 7.64 -9.82
CA THR A 281 0.66 8.24 -8.48
C THR A 281 1.89 7.77 -7.73
N ILE A 282 2.12 6.45 -7.63
CA ILE A 282 3.29 5.89 -6.95
C ILE A 282 4.60 6.36 -7.58
N GLN A 283 4.68 6.41 -8.91
CA GLN A 283 5.85 6.96 -9.58
C GLN A 283 6.08 8.40 -9.15
N THR A 284 5.06 9.26 -9.12
CA THR A 284 5.19 10.65 -8.67
C THR A 284 5.67 10.74 -7.22
N LEU A 285 5.10 9.91 -6.35
CA LEU A 285 5.43 9.88 -4.91
C LEU A 285 6.88 9.53 -4.62
N TYR A 286 7.40 8.56 -5.35
CA TYR A 286 8.75 8.04 -5.17
C TYR A 286 9.76 8.61 -6.19
N SER A 287 9.33 9.51 -7.10
CA SER A 287 10.22 10.26 -8.00
C SER A 287 10.71 11.58 -7.39
N ARG A 288 9.95 12.17 -6.46
CA ARG A 288 10.27 13.47 -5.83
C ARG A 288 10.91 13.35 -4.44
N GLY A 289 11.27 12.15 -4.02
CA GLY A 289 11.49 11.85 -2.62
C GLY A 289 12.73 11.07 -2.28
N GLY A 290 13.81 11.81 -2.04
CA GLY A 290 15.13 11.30 -1.73
C GLY A 290 16.03 11.48 -2.93
N SER A 291 16.85 12.53 -2.92
CA SER A 291 18.10 12.48 -3.66
C SER A 291 18.92 11.36 -3.01
N THR A 292 18.71 10.11 -3.44
CA THR A 292 19.59 9.03 -3.04
C THR A 292 20.95 9.45 -3.54
N LYS A 293 21.84 9.79 -2.61
CA LYS A 293 23.22 10.04 -3.00
C LYS A 293 23.72 8.72 -3.51
N THR A 294 24.02 8.65 -4.80
CA THR A 294 24.55 7.46 -5.43
C THR A 294 25.98 7.71 -5.86
N ARG A 295 26.76 6.63 -5.92
CA ARG A 295 28.06 6.66 -6.59
C ARG A 295 28.02 5.80 -7.84
N PRO A 296 28.63 6.24 -8.95
CA PRO A 296 28.74 5.42 -10.13
C PRO A 296 29.66 4.22 -9.86
N TYR A 297 29.32 3.08 -10.45
CA TYR A 297 30.12 1.87 -10.49
C TYR A 297 30.20 1.38 -11.92
N THR A 298 31.41 1.13 -12.41
CA THR A 298 31.63 0.56 -13.75
C THR A 298 31.65 -0.96 -13.65
N VAL A 299 30.67 -1.60 -14.28
CA VAL A 299 30.53 -3.05 -14.36
C VAL A 299 31.78 -3.67 -14.98
N LYS A 300 32.36 -4.66 -14.30
CA LYS A 300 33.54 -5.41 -14.77
C LYS A 300 33.09 -6.70 -15.46
N GLU A 301 34.00 -7.30 -16.22
CA GLU A 301 33.75 -8.63 -16.79
C GLU A 301 33.52 -9.66 -15.67
N GLY A 302 32.41 -10.40 -15.75
CA GLY A 302 32.01 -11.37 -14.73
C GLY A 302 31.29 -10.76 -13.51
N ASP A 303 31.01 -9.46 -13.49
CA ASP A 303 30.12 -8.87 -12.49
C ASP A 303 28.65 -9.23 -12.75
N TRP A 304 27.92 -9.49 -11.68
CA TRP A 304 26.46 -9.67 -11.63
C TRP A 304 25.94 -8.83 -10.46
N LEU A 305 24.72 -8.29 -10.50
CA LEU A 305 24.28 -7.35 -9.46
C LEU A 305 24.44 -7.90 -8.02
N PHE A 306 24.21 -9.21 -7.84
CA PHE A 306 24.41 -9.90 -6.56
C PHE A 306 25.85 -9.80 -6.05
N ASN A 307 26.85 -10.11 -6.87
CA ASN A 307 28.26 -10.11 -6.40
C ASN A 307 28.82 -8.68 -6.25
N ILE A 308 28.27 -7.71 -7.00
CA ILE A 308 28.54 -6.30 -6.78
C ILE A 308 27.98 -5.90 -5.42
N ALA A 309 26.72 -6.26 -5.11
CA ALA A 309 26.10 -5.94 -3.83
C ALA A 309 26.82 -6.60 -2.64
N GLU A 310 27.17 -7.87 -2.75
CA GLU A 310 27.94 -8.58 -1.71
C GLU A 310 29.26 -7.85 -1.41
N ARG A 311 29.98 -7.43 -2.46
CA ARG A 311 31.29 -6.78 -2.33
C ARG A 311 31.20 -5.32 -1.88
N GLU A 312 30.28 -4.56 -2.45
CA GLU A 312 30.23 -3.10 -2.33
C GLU A 312 29.23 -2.62 -1.27
N LEU A 313 28.25 -3.45 -0.93
CA LEU A 313 27.17 -3.18 0.02
C LEU A 313 27.18 -4.16 1.20
N GLY A 314 28.03 -5.20 1.18
CA GLY A 314 28.22 -6.15 2.27
C GLY A 314 27.14 -7.22 2.39
N ASP A 315 26.21 -7.28 1.44
CA ASP A 315 25.14 -8.28 1.37
C ASP A 315 24.61 -8.34 -0.08
N GLY A 316 24.70 -9.52 -0.68
CA GLY A 316 24.30 -9.79 -2.05
C GLY A 316 22.81 -9.54 -2.32
N ASP A 317 21.94 -9.68 -1.32
CA ASP A 317 20.50 -9.42 -1.46
C ASP A 317 20.17 -7.93 -1.64
N ARG A 318 21.13 -7.05 -1.31
CA ARG A 318 21.04 -5.60 -1.54
C ARG A 318 21.21 -5.20 -3.00
N TRP A 319 21.35 -6.16 -3.91
CA TRP A 319 21.40 -5.87 -5.34
C TRP A 319 20.15 -5.12 -5.83
N ARG A 320 19.02 -5.29 -5.15
CA ARG A 320 17.75 -4.58 -5.41
C ARG A 320 17.82 -3.08 -5.12
N GLU A 321 18.84 -2.63 -4.40
CA GLU A 321 19.11 -1.22 -4.14
C GLU A 321 19.92 -0.55 -5.25
N ILE A 322 20.49 -1.34 -6.18
CA ILE A 322 21.34 -0.83 -7.26
C ILE A 322 20.48 -0.21 -8.37
N MET A 323 20.86 0.99 -8.81
CA MET A 323 20.11 1.82 -9.74
C MET A 323 20.79 1.91 -11.12
N LYS A 324 19.98 2.08 -12.17
CA LYS A 324 20.42 2.31 -13.55
C LYS A 324 20.87 3.75 -13.80
N THR A 325 20.34 4.69 -13.04
CA THR A 325 20.63 6.13 -13.17
C THR A 325 20.93 6.75 -11.81
N PRO A 326 21.56 7.94 -11.73
CA PRO A 326 21.84 8.59 -10.45
C PRO A 326 20.58 8.86 -9.62
N ASN A 327 19.44 9.04 -10.31
CA ASN A 327 18.16 9.45 -9.74
C ASN A 327 17.15 8.29 -9.71
N GLY A 328 17.59 7.03 -9.85
CA GLY A 328 16.72 5.86 -9.76
C GLY A 328 16.72 4.94 -10.99
N GLY A 329 15.63 4.18 -11.11
CA GLY A 329 15.47 3.14 -12.11
C GLY A 329 16.14 1.83 -11.68
N PHE A 330 15.47 1.04 -10.86
CA PHE A 330 16.00 -0.24 -10.38
C PHE A 330 16.01 -1.30 -11.46
N PHE A 331 16.91 -2.26 -11.33
CA PHE A 331 16.91 -3.46 -12.17
C PHE A 331 15.71 -4.35 -11.81
N THR A 332 15.07 -4.90 -12.83
CA THR A 332 14.18 -6.06 -12.70
C THR A 332 15.03 -7.34 -12.59
N GLU A 333 14.42 -8.43 -12.15
CA GLU A 333 15.07 -9.76 -12.13
C GLU A 333 15.60 -10.14 -13.53
N ALA A 334 14.84 -9.84 -14.59
CA ALA A 334 15.24 -10.12 -15.97
C ALA A 334 16.45 -9.27 -16.42
N GLU A 335 16.59 -8.05 -15.91
CA GLU A 335 17.72 -7.17 -16.24
C GLU A 335 18.95 -7.45 -15.38
N ALA A 336 18.77 -7.98 -14.18
CA ALA A 336 19.85 -8.31 -13.25
C ALA A 336 20.87 -9.29 -13.85
N GLY A 337 20.41 -10.20 -14.72
CA GLY A 337 21.24 -11.16 -15.43
C GLY A 337 21.88 -10.65 -16.73
N ASN A 338 21.58 -9.42 -17.16
CA ASN A 338 21.97 -8.89 -18.48
C ASN A 338 22.93 -7.70 -18.42
N LEU A 339 23.71 -7.58 -17.34
CA LEU A 339 24.73 -6.54 -17.18
C LEU A 339 25.85 -6.68 -18.22
N ARG A 340 26.32 -5.54 -18.74
CA ARG A 340 27.44 -5.50 -19.70
C ARG A 340 28.68 -4.90 -19.06
N ALA A 341 29.83 -5.51 -19.28
CA ALA A 341 31.11 -4.90 -18.90
C ALA A 341 31.24 -3.49 -19.50
N GLY A 342 31.66 -2.52 -18.70
CA GLY A 342 31.72 -1.11 -19.05
C GLY A 342 30.42 -0.31 -18.82
N GLN A 343 29.30 -0.97 -18.51
CA GLN A 343 28.06 -0.29 -18.13
C GLN A 343 28.25 0.46 -16.81
N ILE A 344 27.74 1.69 -16.71
CA ILE A 344 27.70 2.45 -15.46
C ILE A 344 26.38 2.17 -14.76
N ILE A 345 26.47 1.74 -13.51
CA ILE A 345 25.34 1.59 -12.58
C ILE A 345 25.58 2.47 -11.35
N TYR A 346 24.58 2.61 -10.50
CA TYR A 346 24.61 3.55 -9.38
C TYR A 346 24.34 2.81 -8.08
N LEU A 347 25.33 2.79 -7.22
CA LEU A 347 25.24 2.17 -5.90
C LEU A 347 24.73 3.21 -4.89
N PRO A 348 23.82 2.83 -3.97
CA PRO A 348 23.41 3.72 -2.89
C PRO A 348 24.63 4.08 -2.02
N LEU A 349 24.75 5.35 -1.62
CA LEU A 349 25.68 5.76 -0.57
C LEU A 349 25.05 5.48 0.79
N SER A 350 25.84 4.84 1.66
CA SER A 350 25.51 4.53 3.05
C SER A 350 25.30 5.78 3.89
#